data_AF-A0A434R683-F1
#
_entry.id   AF-A0A434R683-F1
#
_cell.length_a   1.000
_cell.length_b   1.000
_cell.length_c   1.000
_cell.angle_alpha   90.00
_cell.angle_beta   90.00
_cell.angle_gamma   90.00
#
_symmetry.space_group_name_H-M   'P 1'
#
loop_
_entity.id
_entity.type
_entity.pdbx_description
1 polymer ?
#
loop_
_entity_poly.entity_id
_entity_poly.type
_entity_poly.pdbx_seq_one_letter_code
_entity_poly.pdbx_strand_id
1 'polypeptide(L)' 'MELRMGSPAPALKVENWLRGEPLTSLRPGKVYLVEFWATWCRPCVHAMPHLIELQEKYKDSGFEIIGVAACEKAAT' A
#
# COMPACT_ATOMS: atom_id res chain seq x y z
N MET A 1 -12.10 8.80 14.17
CA MET A 1 -12.32 7.44 13.64
C MET A 1 -11.03 6.69 13.86
N GLU A 2 -11.06 5.65 14.69
CA GLU A 2 -9.90 4.87 15.10
C GLU A 2 -9.99 3.51 14.42
N LEU A 3 -8.93 3.06 13.75
CA LEU A 3 -8.90 1.74 13.12
C LEU A 3 -8.62 0.70 14.21
N ARG A 4 -9.53 -0.27 14.34
CA ARG A 4 -9.38 -1.41 15.25
C ARG A 4 -9.43 -2.71 14.46
N MET A 5 -8.83 -3.77 15.00
CA MET A 5 -8.95 -5.10 14.41
C MET A 5 -10.43 -5.47 14.24
N GLY A 6 -10.77 -6.01 13.06
CA GLY A 6 -12.15 -6.32 12.68
C GLY A 6 -12.98 -5.14 12.17
N SER A 7 -12.46 -3.91 12.22
CA SER A 7 -13.12 -2.77 11.57
C SER A 7 -13.09 -2.92 10.06
N PRO A 8 -14.14 -2.50 9.33
CA PRO A 8 -14.10 -2.47 7.88
C PRO A 8 -12.97 -1.55 7.41
N ALA A 9 -12.18 -2.02 6.45
CA ALA A 9 -11.11 -1.24 5.87
C ALA A 9 -11.70 0.01 5.18
N PRO A 10 -11.20 1.22 5.50
CA PRO A 10 -11.69 2.44 4.89
C PRO A 10 -11.31 2.50 3.41
N ALA A 11 -12.10 3.22 2.62
CA ALA A 11 -11.74 3.53 1.24
C ALA A 11 -10.46 4.38 1.23
N LEU A 12 -9.48 3.97 0.40
CA LEU A 12 -8.25 4.72 0.21
C LEU A 12 -8.54 5.96 -0.64
N LYS A 13 -8.17 7.14 -0.12
CA LYS A 13 -8.19 8.40 -0.85
C LYS A 13 -6.76 8.90 -0.94
N VAL A 14 -6.24 9.00 -2.15
CA VAL A 14 -4.89 9.48 -2.46
C VAL A 14 -4.99 10.57 -3.52
N GLU A 15 -4.03 11.48 -3.54
CA GLU A 15 -3.99 12.57 -4.54
C GLU A 15 -3.64 12.01 -5.93
N ASN A 16 -2.61 11.17 -6.00
CA ASN A 16 -2.07 10.67 -7.27
C ASN A 16 -1.69 9.19 -7.16
N TRP A 17 -1.98 8.44 -8.22
CA TRP A 17 -1.44 7.09 -8.43
C TRP A 17 -0.21 7.20 -9.33
N LEU A 18 0.95 6.79 -8.80
CA LEU A 18 2.22 6.92 -9.52
C LEU A 18 2.54 5.71 -10.39
N ARG A 19 2.20 4.51 -9.91
CA ARG A 19 2.51 3.24 -10.57
C ARG A 19 1.39 2.24 -10.34
N GLY A 20 1.09 1.45 -11.37
CA GLY A 20 0.02 0.46 -11.37
C GLY A 20 -1.35 1.06 -11.66
N GLU A 21 -2.36 0.19 -11.65
CA GLU A 21 -3.76 0.58 -11.83
C GLU A 21 -4.33 1.21 -10.55
N PRO A 22 -5.07 2.33 -10.65
CA PRO A 22 -5.74 2.93 -9.51
C PRO A 22 -6.66 1.95 -8.77
N LEU A 23 -6.43 1.76 -7.46
CA LEU A 23 -7.32 0.92 -6.66
C LEU A 23 -8.56 1.72 -6.24
N THR A 24 -9.67 1.48 -6.95
CA THR A 24 -10.96 2.13 -6.69
C THR A 24 -11.76 1.49 -5.56
N SER A 25 -11.55 0.20 -5.29
CA SER A 25 -12.24 -0.53 -4.21
C SER A 25 -11.43 -1.74 -3.73
N LEU A 26 -11.57 -2.07 -2.44
CA LEU A 26 -10.99 -3.26 -1.83
C LEU A 26 -11.88 -4.47 -2.14
N ARG A 27 -11.34 -5.47 -2.84
CA ARG A 27 -12.10 -6.66 -3.25
C ARG A 27 -12.11 -7.73 -2.14
N PRO A 28 -13.26 -8.36 -1.86
CA PRO A 28 -13.31 -9.53 -0.98
C PRO A 28 -12.44 -10.68 -1.51
N GLY A 29 -11.82 -11.45 -0.61
CA GLY A 29 -10.98 -12.60 -0.97
C GLY A 29 -9.56 -12.24 -1.40
N LYS A 30 -9.21 -10.96 -1.48
CA LYS A 30 -7.83 -10.49 -1.61
C LYS A 30 -7.31 -9.96 -0.27
N VAL A 31 -6.01 -10.12 -0.06
CA VAL A 31 -5.30 -9.52 1.08
C VAL A 31 -4.51 -8.33 0.59
N TYR A 32 -4.78 -7.17 1.19
CA TYR A 32 -4.10 -5.93 0.87
C TYR A 32 -3.17 -5.54 2.02
N LEU A 33 -1.90 -5.27 1.73
CA LEU A 33 -0.96 -4.69 2.67
C LEU A 33 -0.76 -3.23 2.30
N VAL A 34 -1.15 -2.31 3.18
CA VAL A 34 -0.95 -0.87 2.98
C VAL A 34 0.27 -0.44 3.79
N GLU A 35 1.33 -0.02 3.09
CA GLU A 35 2.56 0.48 3.70
C GLU A 35 2.64 1.99 3.51
N PHE A 36 2.63 2.74 4.61
CA PHE A 36 2.84 4.19 4.60
C PHE A 36 4.32 4.47 4.78
N TRP A 37 4.98 4.95 3.73
CA TRP A 37 6.41 5.21 3.72
C TRP A 37 6.71 6.64 3.25
N ALA A 38 7.96 7.06 3.36
CA ALA A 38 8.42 8.32 2.79
C ALA A 38 9.88 8.20 2.38
N THR A 39 10.33 8.96 1.38
CA THR A 39 11.73 8.91 0.90
C THR A 39 12.75 9.26 2.00
N TRP A 40 12.38 10.11 2.94
CA TRP A 40 13.22 10.49 4.08
C TRP A 40 13.19 9.47 5.22
N CYS A 41 12.23 8.53 5.21
CA CYS A 41 12.17 7.44 6.18
C CYS A 41 13.15 6.32 5.79
N ARG A 42 14.41 6.46 6.21
CA ARG A 42 15.45 5.44 6.00
C ARG A 42 15.02 4.00 6.33
N PRO A 43 14.44 3.68 7.51
CA PRO A 43 14.04 2.31 7.80
C PRO A 43 12.95 1.82 6.85
N CYS A 44 12.00 2.68 6.45
CA CYS A 44 10.97 2.33 5.47
C CYS A 44 11.60 1.96 4.11
N VAL A 45 12.58 2.74 3.64
CA VAL A 45 13.30 2.46 2.38
C VAL A 45 14.06 1.14 2.45
N HIS A 46 14.66 0.81 3.58
CA HIS A 46 15.34 -0.49 3.78
C HIS A 46 14.35 -1.67 3.84
N ALA A 47 13.08 -1.44 4.18
CA ALA A 47 12.04 -2.47 4.17
C ALA A 47 11.45 -2.73 2.77
N MET A 48 11.54 -1.76 1.84
CA MET A 48 10.97 -1.89 0.50
C MET A 48 11.40 -3.16 -0.26
N PRO A 49 12.69 -3.58 -0.25
CA PRO A 49 13.08 -4.83 -0.92
C PRO A 49 12.33 -6.05 -0.41
N HIS A 50 12.13 -6.16 0.91
CA HIS A 50 11.37 -7.25 1.51
C HIS A 50 9.88 -7.22 1.12
N LEU A 51 9.30 -6.02 0.96
CA LEU A 51 7.94 -5.88 0.46
C LEU A 51 7.84 -6.33 -1.00
N ILE A 52 8.82 -5.99 -1.84
CA ILE A 52 8.86 -6.43 -3.24
C ILE A 52 8.95 -7.96 -3.31
N GLU A 53 9.82 -8.58 -2.50
CA GLU A 53 9.93 -10.04 -2.40
C GLU A 53 8.61 -10.69 -1.97
N LEU A 54 7.91 -10.06 -1.01
CA LEU A 54 6.61 -10.54 -0.53
C LEU A 54 5.52 -10.44 -1.60
N GLN A 55 5.48 -9.32 -2.33
CA GLN A 55 4.58 -9.12 -3.47
C GLN A 55 4.81 -10.20 -4.52
N GLU A 56 6.06 -10.45 -4.92
CA GLU A 56 6.39 -11.48 -5.92
C GLU A 56 6.01 -12.89 -5.46
N LYS A 57 6.25 -13.21 -4.18
CA LYS A 57 5.94 -14.52 -3.62
C LYS A 57 4.45 -14.83 -3.57
N TYR A 58 3.61 -13.82 -3.34
CA TYR A 58 2.17 -14.01 -3.10
C TYR A 58 1.26 -13.39 -4.17
N LYS A 59 1.80 -12.85 -5.27
CA LYS A 59 1.02 -12.24 -6.36
C LYS A 59 -0.09 -13.15 -6.91
N ASP A 60 0.17 -14.45 -7.00
CA ASP A 60 -0.78 -15.44 -7.53
C ASP A 60 -1.79 -15.92 -6.48
N SER A 61 -1.56 -15.58 -5.21
CA SER A 61 -2.43 -15.96 -4.07
C SER A 61 -3.45 -14.88 -3.70
N GLY A 62 -3.60 -13.84 -4.54
CA GLY A 62 -4.51 -12.73 -4.26
C GLY A 62 -3.98 -11.72 -3.24
N PHE A 63 -2.65 -11.61 -3.11
CA PHE A 63 -1.98 -10.61 -2.27
C PHE A 63 -1.57 -9.38 -3.09
N GLU A 64 -1.76 -8.19 -2.52
CA GLU A 64 -1.48 -6.93 -3.21
C GLU A 64 -0.95 -5.88 -2.21
N ILE A 65 0.27 -5.38 -2.45
CA ILE A 65 0.89 -4.33 -1.65
C ILE A 65 0.58 -2.95 -2.24
N ILE A 66 0.20 -2.02 -1.37
CA ILE A 66 -0.07 -0.62 -1.70
C ILE A 66 0.91 0.24 -0.91
N GLY A 67 1.89 0.81 -1.59
CA GLY A 67 2.82 1.77 -1.01
C GLY A 67 2.26 3.19 -1.10
N VAL A 68 1.97 3.81 0.05
CA VAL A 68 1.51 5.20 0.14
C VAL A 68 2.68 6.07 0.58
N ALA A 69 3.13 6.96 -0.30
CA ALA A 69 4.12 7.98 0.05
C ALA A 69 3.46 9.05 0.92
N ALA A 70 3.65 8.96 2.24
CA ALA A 70 3.09 9.86 3.22
C ALA A 70 3.97 11.12 3.35
N CYS A 71 3.33 12.29 3.44
CA CYS A 71 4.01 13.59 3.53
C CYS A 71 4.93 13.91 2.34
N GLU A 72 4.60 13.44 1.14
CA GLU A 72 5.29 13.78 -0.10
C GLU A 72 4.28 14.25 -1.15
N LYS A 73 4.73 15.11 -2.07
CA LYS A 73 3.93 15.54 -3.21
C LYS A 73 4.45 14.86 -4.46
N ALA A 74 3.56 14.24 -5.21
CA ALA A 74 3.88 13.79 -6.55
C ALA A 74 4.25 15.01 -7.40
N ALA A 75 5.40 14.96 -8.09
CA ALA A 75 5.67 15.87 -9.18
C ALA A 75 4.74 15.46 -10.32
N THR A 76 3.60 16.15 -10.44
CA THR A 76 2.68 16.07 -11.58
C THR A 76 3.34 16.54 -12.86
#